data_AF-A0A8S4SHE6-F1
#
_entry.id   AF-A0A8S4SHE6-F1
#
_cell.length_a   1.000
_cell.length_b   1.000
_cell.length_c   1.000
_cell.angle_alpha   90.00
_cell.angle_beta   90.00
_cell.angle_gamma   90.00
#
_symmetry.space_group_name_H-M   'P 1'
#
loop_
_entity.id
_entity.type
_entity.pdbx_description
1 polymer ?
#
loop_
_entity_poly.entity_id
_entity_poly.type
_entity_poly.pdbx_seq_one_letter_code
_entity_poly.pdbx_strand_id
1 'polypeptide(L)' 'MGLIRRLRVTQRAMETAKLGVSLRNQIRNVEIRRRVRVTDEAEIVAKLKWQWAVHIVQRKDGRWGPKGAAAPNW' A
#
# COMPACT_ATOMS: atom_id res chain seq x y z
N MET A 1 -2.37 -13.78 -6.04
CA MET A 1 -2.89 -14.09 -4.68
C MET A 1 -1.84 -14.10 -3.55
N GLY A 2 -0.54 -14.41 -3.79
CA GLY A 2 0.45 -14.56 -2.72
C GLY A 2 0.85 -13.29 -1.94
N LEU A 3 0.85 -12.11 -2.58
CA LEU A 3 1.31 -10.86 -1.97
C LEU A 3 0.35 -10.39 -0.85
N ILE A 4 -0.96 -10.43 -1.11
CA ILE A 4 -2.00 -10.05 -0.15
C ILE A 4 -1.92 -10.91 1.12
N ARG A 5 -1.64 -12.21 0.97
CA ARG A 5 -1.47 -13.11 2.11
C ARG A 5 -0.26 -12.71 2.96
N ARG A 6 0.87 -12.35 2.34
CA ARG A 6 2.07 -11.89 3.07
C ARG A 6 1.79 -10.58 3.81
N LEU A 7 1.15 -9.61 3.15
CA LEU A 7 0.75 -8.34 3.77
C LEU A 7 -0.14 -8.57 4.99
N ARG A 8 -1.13 -9.45 4.90
CA ARG A 8 -1.99 -9.81 6.04
C ARG A 8 -1.23 -10.45 7.20
N VAL A 9 -0.23 -11.29 6.92
CA VAL A 9 0.62 -11.91 7.95
C VAL A 9 1.51 -10.86 8.62
N THR A 10 2.15 -10.00 7.84
CA THR A 10 2.99 -8.91 8.35
C THR A 10 2.19 -7.92 9.18
N GLN A 11 1.02 -7.50 8.70
CA GLN A 11 0.10 -6.62 9.43
C GLN A 11 -0.30 -7.24 10.78
N ARG A 12 -0.70 -8.52 10.79
CA ARG A 12 -1.05 -9.22 12.03
C ARG A 12 0.11 -9.23 13.03
N ALA A 13 1.32 -9.52 12.57
CA ALA A 13 2.51 -9.52 13.43
C ALA A 13 2.76 -8.13 14.04
N MET A 14 2.63 -7.07 13.24
CA MET A 14 2.75 -5.68 13.68
C MET A 14 1.68 -5.31 14.72
N GLU A 15 0.41 -5.64 14.46
CA GLU A 15 -0.71 -5.37 15.35
C GLU A 15 -0.54 -6.10 16.70
N THR A 16 -0.07 -7.35 16.67
CA THR A 16 0.19 -8.12 17.90
C THR A 16 1.37 -7.57 18.70
N ALA A 17 2.43 -7.11 18.04
CA ALA A 17 3.57 -6.48 18.70
C ALA A 17 3.17 -5.15 19.35
N LYS A 18 2.39 -4.33 18.65
CA LYS A 18 1.85 -3.05 19.17
C LYS A 18 1.01 -3.24 20.43
N LEU A 19 0.24 -4.31 20.50
CA LEU A 19 -0.61 -4.64 21.65
C LEU A 19 0.12 -5.47 22.73
N GLY A 20 1.38 -5.87 22.52
CA GLY A 20 2.10 -6.74 23.44
C GLY A 20 1.49 -8.14 23.62
N VAL A 21 0.72 -8.61 22.64
CA VAL A 21 -0.01 -9.89 22.73
C VAL A 21 0.72 -11.00 22.00
N SER A 22 0.86 -12.14 22.67
CA SER A 22 1.47 -13.33 22.09
C SER A 22 0.40 -14.34 21.64
N LEU A 23 0.81 -15.35 20.87
CA LEU A 23 -0.08 -16.45 20.47
C LEU A 23 -0.71 -17.19 21.66
N ARG A 24 -0.07 -17.17 22.84
CA ARG A 24 -0.58 -17.80 24.07
C ARG A 24 -1.84 -17.13 24.61
N ASN A 25 -2.05 -15.86 24.28
CA ASN A 25 -3.21 -15.10 24.76
C ASN A 25 -4.50 -15.52 24.03
N GLN A 26 -4.40 -16.34 22.96
CA GLN A 26 -5.53 -16.87 22.17
C GLN A 26 -6.56 -15.81 21.73
N ILE A 27 -6.12 -14.57 21.55
CA ILE A 27 -6.99 -13.46 21.18
C ILE A 27 -7.38 -13.60 19.70
N ARG A 28 -8.68 -13.50 19.42
CA ARG A 28 -9.21 -13.55 18.05
C ARG A 28 -8.71 -12.36 17.23
N ASN A 29 -8.43 -12.58 15.95
CA ASN A 29 -7.99 -11.50 15.04
C ASN A 29 -8.98 -10.34 14.96
N VAL A 30 -10.28 -10.61 15.09
CA VAL A 30 -11.33 -9.57 15.07
C VAL A 30 -11.16 -8.61 16.24
N GLU A 31 -10.80 -9.15 17.42
CA GLU A 31 -10.56 -8.39 18.64
C GLU A 31 -9.30 -7.51 18.52
N ILE A 32 -8.22 -8.08 17.96
CA ILE A 32 -6.95 -7.36 17.69
C ILE A 32 -7.21 -6.17 16.76
N ARG A 33 -7.93 -6.38 15.65
CA ARG A 33 -8.29 -5.33 14.69
C ARG A 33 -9.16 -4.24 15.31
N ARG A 34 -10.14 -4.62 16.14
CA ARG A 34 -11.02 -3.67 16.85
C ARG A 34 -10.22 -2.75 17.78
N ARG A 35 -9.23 -3.29 18.48
CA ARG A 35 -8.39 -2.54 19.44
C ARG A 35 -7.39 -1.63 18.74
N VAL A 36 -6.80 -2.08 17.64
CA VAL A 36 -5.73 -1.35 16.96
C VAL A 36 -6.27 -0.27 16.00
N ARG A 37 -7.53 -0.37 15.56
CA ARG A 37 -8.18 0.56 14.60
C ARG A 37 -7.34 0.84 13.34
N VAL A 38 -6.45 -0.08 12.97
CA VAL A 38 -5.66 0.06 11.75
C VAL A 38 -6.57 -0.29 10.57
N THR A 39 -6.70 0.66 9.64
CA THR A 39 -7.40 0.51 8.36
C THR A 39 -6.77 -0.63 7.56
N ASP A 40 -7.53 -1.32 6.69
CA ASP A 40 -6.99 -2.45 5.91
C ASP A 40 -5.76 -1.98 5.09
N GLU A 41 -4.58 -2.51 5.43
CA GLU A 41 -3.31 -2.11 4.82
C GLU A 41 -3.32 -2.37 3.30
N ALA A 42 -4.06 -3.39 2.84
CA ALA A 42 -4.19 -3.67 1.42
C ALA A 42 -4.92 -2.53 0.69
N GLU A 43 -5.89 -1.88 1.34
CA GLU A 43 -6.62 -0.75 0.79
C GLU A 43 -5.72 0.49 0.71
N ILE A 44 -4.92 0.75 1.75
CA ILE A 44 -3.93 1.84 1.75
C ILE A 44 -2.90 1.63 0.64
N VAL A 45 -2.34 0.42 0.53
CA VAL A 45 -1.37 0.09 -0.52
C VAL A 45 -1.98 0.23 -1.92
N ALA A 46 -3.23 -0.20 -2.11
CA ALA A 46 -3.94 -0.03 -3.37
C ALA A 46 -4.15 1.45 -3.71
N LYS A 47 -4.58 2.25 -2.73
CA LYS A 47 -4.79 3.70 -2.89
C LYS A 47 -3.49 4.42 -3.24
N LEU A 48 -2.40 4.15 -2.52
CA LEU A 48 -1.10 4.76 -2.79
C LEU A 48 -0.56 4.38 -4.17
N LYS A 49 -0.71 3.10 -4.58
CA LYS A 49 -0.36 2.67 -5.94
C LYS A 49 -1.18 3.39 -7.00
N TRP A 50 -2.48 3.55 -6.78
CA TRP A 50 -3.36 4.26 -7.69
C TRP A 50 -2.97 5.75 -7.80
N GLN A 51 -2.73 6.41 -6.66
CA GLN A 51 -2.26 7.81 -6.64
C GLN A 51 -0.93 7.98 -7.35
N TRP A 52 0.01 7.05 -7.16
CA TRP A 52 1.28 7.06 -7.87
C TRP A 52 1.08 6.90 -9.38
N ALA A 53 0.26 5.95 -9.82
CA ALA A 53 -0.04 5.75 -11.24
C ALA A 53 -0.67 7.02 -11.86
N VAL A 54 -1.64 7.64 -11.17
CA VAL A 54 -2.25 8.91 -11.59
C VAL A 54 -1.19 10.01 -11.68
N HIS A 55 -0.33 10.14 -10.67
CA HIS A 55 0.76 11.12 -10.68
C HIS A 55 1.73 10.91 -11.85
N ILE A 56 2.07 9.66 -12.19
CA ILE A 56 2.91 9.35 -13.35
C ILE A 56 2.22 9.71 -14.68
N VAL A 57 0.91 9.46 -14.81
CA VAL A 57 0.15 9.80 -16.02
C VAL A 57 -0.01 11.32 -16.18
N GLN A 58 -0.19 12.04 -15.08
CA GLN A 58 -0.35 13.50 -15.06
C GLN A 58 0.97 14.26 -15.19
N ARG A 59 2.10 13.56 -15.09
CA ARG A 59 3.42 14.15 -15.23
C ARG A 59 3.69 14.56 -16.69
N LYS A 60 3.84 15.87 -16.90
CA LYS A 60 4.08 16.49 -18.24
C LYS A 60 5.56 16.61 -18.60
N ASP A 61 6.45 16.08 -17.78
CA ASP A 61 7.91 16.28 -17.80
C ASP A 61 8.64 15.54 -18.96
N GLY A 62 7.93 15.15 -20.03
CA GLY A 62 8.50 14.70 -21.31
C GLY A 62 9.37 13.42 -21.25
N ARG A 63 9.67 12.90 -20.05
CA ARG A 63 10.58 11.78 -19.80
C ARG A 63 10.09 10.45 -20.37
N TRP A 64 8.78 10.32 -20.57
CA TRP A 64 8.14 9.12 -21.11
C TRP A 64 7.49 9.34 -22.50
N GLY A 65 7.67 10.52 -23.11
CA GLY A 65 7.33 10.75 -24.52
C GLY A 65 8.50 10.35 -25.43
N PRO A 66 8.27 10.03 -26.73
CA PRO A 66 9.36 9.71 -27.65
C PRO A 66 10.36 10.86 -27.67
N LYS A 67 11.60 10.54 -27.30
CA LYS A 67 12.73 11.47 -27.27
C LYS A 67 13.05 11.86 -28.71
N GLY A 68 12.44 12.94 -29.23
CA GLY A 68 12.78 13.42 -30.57
C GLY A 68 11.76 14.24 -31.35
N ALA A 69 10.75 14.85 -30.73
CA ALA A 69 9.99 15.88 -31.45
C ALA A 69 10.76 17.21 -31.36
N ALA A 70 11.74 17.39 -32.25
CA ALA A 70 12.24 18.71 -32.57
C ALA A 70 11.03 19.58 -32.97
N ALA A 71 10.79 20.67 -32.24
CA ALA A 71 9.74 21.60 -32.58
C ALA A 71 10.01 22.17 -33.98
N PRO A 72 9.03 22.23 -34.90
CA PRO A 72 9.21 22.94 -36.15
C PRO A 72 9.29 24.43 -35.82
N ASN A 73 10.41 25.03 -36.20
CA ASN A 73 10.65 26.45 -36.22
C ASN A 73 9.83 27.09 -37.35
N TRP A 74 8.78 27.81 -36.98
CA TRP A 74 8.23 28.93 -37.74
C TRP A 74 8.26 30.17 -36.84
#